data_AF-A0A0C4F201-F1
#
_entry.id   AF-A0A0C4F201-F1
#
_cell.length_a   1.000
_cell.length_b   1.000
_cell.length_c   1.000
_cell.angle_alpha   90.00
_cell.angle_beta   90.00
_cell.angle_gamma   90.00
#
_symmetry.space_group_name_H-M   'P 1'
#
loop_
_entity.id
_entity.type
_entity.pdbx_description
1 polymer ?
#
loop_
_entity_poly.entity_id
_entity_poly.type
_entity_poly.pdbx_seq_one_letter_code
_entity_poly.pdbx_strand_id
1 'polypeptide(L)'
;LLELIATEFAAGKQTDNGGLKKEAWPGVVKKLNEKLGTNLTGNQCRNQKNTLRRLFIDFKFLRDQSRFGWDEECKTVTADEKVWEELIESHPRREFAKLKDKPFPLYDLALSVFDGTVW
;
A
#
# COMPACT_ATOMS: atom_id res chain seq x y z
N LEU A 1 10.50 -2.86 -1.53
CA LEU A 1 9.57 -3.67 -2.35
C LEU A 1 8.80 -2.83 -3.36
N LEU A 2 8.00 -1.83 -2.94
CA LEU A 2 7.21 -1.02 -3.88
C LEU A 2 8.06 -0.32 -4.96
N GLU A 3 9.22 0.22 -4.59
CA GLU A 3 10.17 0.84 -5.54
C GLU A 3 10.59 -0.13 -6.66
N LEU A 4 10.89 -1.39 -6.29
CA LEU A 4 11.27 -2.42 -7.25
C LEU A 4 10.09 -2.80 -8.16
N ILE A 5 8.87 -2.87 -7.61
CA ILE A 5 7.66 -3.13 -8.40
C ILE A 5 7.41 -1.99 -9.39
N ALA A 6 7.50 -0.73 -8.95
CA ALA A 6 7.35 0.45 -9.80
C ALA A 6 8.37 0.44 -10.94
N THR A 7 9.62 0.06 -10.67
CA THR A 7 10.67 -0.09 -11.68
C THR A 7 10.29 -1.13 -12.74
N GLU A 8 9.79 -2.30 -12.33
CA GLU A 8 9.38 -3.34 -13.28
C GLU A 8 8.10 -2.95 -14.06
N PHE A 9 7.20 -2.15 -13.46
CA PHE A 9 6.03 -1.60 -14.15
C PHE A 9 6.44 -0.62 -15.25
N ALA A 10 7.38 0.29 -14.95
CA ALA A 10 7.98 1.18 -15.95
C ALA A 10 8.67 0.41 -17.09
N ALA A 11 9.13 -0.82 -16.82
CA ALA A 11 9.69 -1.73 -17.82
C ALA A 11 8.65 -2.59 -18.55
N GLY A 12 7.34 -2.31 -18.42
CA GLY A 12 6.26 -3.02 -19.12
C GLY A 12 5.96 -4.42 -18.57
N LYS A 13 6.36 -4.71 -17.33
CA LYS A 13 6.13 -6.01 -16.67
C LYS A 13 4.93 -6.01 -15.72
N GLN A 14 4.07 -5.01 -15.84
CA GLN A 14 2.74 -5.03 -15.26
C GLN A 14 1.82 -5.97 -16.06
N THR A 15 0.88 -6.62 -15.37
CA THR A 15 -0.21 -7.38 -16.01
C THR A 15 -1.43 -6.49 -16.17
N ASP A 16 -2.38 -6.87 -17.03
CA ASP A 16 -3.64 -6.12 -17.22
C ASP A 16 -4.41 -5.90 -15.91
N ASN A 17 -4.34 -6.87 -14.99
CA ASN A 17 -4.95 -6.77 -13.66
C ASN A 17 -4.02 -6.09 -12.61
N GLY A 18 -3.09 -5.21 -13.02
CA GLY A 18 -2.04 -4.54 -12.19
C GLY A 18 -1.24 -5.43 -11.21
N GLY A 19 -1.14 -6.71 -11.54
CA GLY A 19 -0.13 -7.63 -11.04
C GLY A 19 1.25 -7.35 -11.63
N LEU A 20 2.26 -7.99 -11.05
CA LEU A 20 3.59 -8.09 -11.66
C LEU A 20 3.66 -9.42 -12.41
N LYS A 21 4.14 -9.42 -13.65
CA LYS A 21 4.33 -10.64 -14.47
C LYS A 21 5.20 -11.67 -13.75
N LYS A 22 4.92 -12.96 -13.96
CA LYS A 22 5.53 -14.07 -13.19
C LYS A 22 7.05 -14.08 -13.30
N GLU A 23 7.56 -13.81 -14.51
CA GLU A 23 8.98 -13.77 -14.86
C GLU A 23 9.76 -12.61 -14.22
N ALA A 24 9.08 -11.56 -13.74
CA ALA A 24 9.73 -10.42 -13.12
C ALA A 24 9.98 -10.64 -11.61
N TRP A 25 9.22 -11.52 -10.96
CA TRP A 25 9.33 -11.78 -9.52
C TRP A 25 10.72 -12.24 -9.07
N PRO A 26 11.42 -13.16 -9.75
CA PRO A 26 12.75 -13.59 -9.32
C PRO A 26 13.75 -12.42 -9.21
N GLY A 27 13.72 -11.49 -10.17
CA GLY A 27 14.56 -10.30 -10.16
C GLY A 27 14.24 -9.35 -9.01
N VAL A 28 12.94 -9.12 -8.73
CA VAL A 28 12.49 -8.31 -7.59
C VAL A 28 12.91 -8.93 -6.26
N VAL A 29 12.70 -10.24 -6.10
CA VAL A 29 13.07 -10.96 -4.87
C VAL A 29 14.57 -10.88 -4.62
N LYS A 30 15.38 -11.17 -5.65
CA LYS A 30 16.84 -11.10 -5.56
C LYS A 30 17.31 -9.70 -5.11
N LYS A 31 16.89 -8.64 -5.81
CA LYS A 31 17.27 -7.26 -5.48
C LYS A 31 16.78 -6.84 -4.09
N LEU A 32 15.59 -7.29 -3.68
CA LEU A 32 15.04 -6.99 -2.35
C LEU A 32 15.88 -7.64 -1.25
N ASN A 33 16.22 -8.92 -1.43
CA ASN A 33 17.05 -9.68 -0.50
C ASN A 33 18.45 -9.06 -0.38
N GLU A 34 19.06 -8.68 -1.51
CA GLU A 34 20.35 -7.98 -1.54
C GLU A 34 20.29 -6.62 -0.82
N LYS A 35 19.26 -5.80 -1.08
CA LYS A 35 19.11 -4.47 -0.47
C LYS A 35 18.85 -4.54 1.04
N LEU A 36 18.13 -5.56 1.50
CA LEU A 36 17.71 -5.68 2.91
C LEU A 36 18.56 -6.66 3.72
N GLY A 37 19.50 -7.39 3.11
CA GLY A 37 20.24 -8.47 3.77
C GLY A 37 19.32 -9.60 4.25
N THR A 38 18.26 -9.90 3.51
CA THR A 38 17.24 -10.89 3.87
C THR A 38 17.23 -12.09 2.92
N ASN A 39 16.48 -13.14 3.27
CA ASN A 39 16.29 -14.31 2.40
C ASN A 39 14.80 -14.61 2.21
N LEU A 40 14.06 -13.63 1.70
CA LEU A 40 12.63 -13.76 1.41
C LEU A 40 12.39 -14.64 0.20
N THR A 41 11.35 -15.46 0.28
CA THR A 41 10.79 -16.23 -0.83
C THR A 41 9.92 -15.35 -1.74
N GLY A 42 9.69 -15.81 -2.96
CA GLY A 42 8.74 -15.16 -3.88
C GLY A 42 7.31 -15.10 -3.36
N ASN A 43 6.89 -16.05 -2.52
CA ASN A 43 5.57 -16.04 -1.88
C ASN A 43 5.50 -14.99 -0.77
N GLN A 44 6.54 -14.86 0.06
CA GLN A 44 6.61 -13.80 1.07
C GLN A 44 6.56 -12.40 0.42
N CYS A 45 7.28 -12.19 -0.68
CA CYS A 45 7.24 -10.91 -1.39
C CYS A 45 5.86 -10.60 -1.99
N ARG A 46 5.18 -11.60 -2.55
CA ARG A 46 3.80 -11.48 -3.06
C ARG A 46 2.81 -11.15 -1.93
N ASN A 47 2.91 -11.86 -0.82
CA ASN A 47 2.08 -11.61 0.36
C ASN A 47 2.32 -10.19 0.89
N GLN A 48 3.57 -9.74 0.97
CA GLN A 48 3.90 -8.38 1.39
C GLN A 48 3.33 -7.32 0.43
N LYS A 49 3.38 -7.55 -0.89
CA LYS A 49 2.70 -6.67 -1.87
C LYS A 49 1.21 -6.58 -1.58
N ASN A 50 0.55 -7.71 -1.33
CA ASN A 50 -0.88 -7.75 -1.04
C ASN A 50 -1.24 -7.04 0.27
N THR A 51 -0.41 -7.19 1.31
CA THR A 51 -0.57 -6.46 2.57
C THR A 51 -0.44 -4.95 2.35
N LEU A 52 0.58 -4.50 1.62
CA LEU A 52 0.76 -3.08 1.27
C LEU A 52 -0.40 -2.53 0.44
N ARG A 53 -0.93 -3.34 -0.49
CA ARG A 53 -2.11 -2.97 -1.28
C ARG A 53 -3.34 -2.76 -0.39
N ARG A 54 -3.62 -3.69 0.54
CA ARG A 54 -4.76 -3.55 1.47
C ARG A 54 -4.61 -2.31 2.33
N LEU A 55 -3.42 -2.08 2.87
CA LEU A 55 -3.09 -0.88 3.63
C LEU A 55 -3.36 0.38 2.78
N PHE A 56 -2.88 0.42 1.54
CA PHE A 56 -3.12 1.54 0.63
C PHE A 56 -4.60 1.78 0.35
N ILE A 57 -5.39 0.72 0.09
CA ILE A 57 -6.83 0.86 -0.12
C ILE A 57 -7.51 1.47 1.11
N ASP A 58 -7.12 1.05 2.31
CA ASP A 58 -7.69 1.58 3.54
C ASP A 58 -7.33 3.05 3.73
N PHE A 59 -6.06 3.42 3.52
CA PHE A 59 -5.59 4.82 3.59
C PHE A 59 -6.23 5.71 2.51
N LYS A 60 -6.36 5.22 1.28
CA LYS A 60 -7.01 5.95 0.18
C LYS A 60 -8.47 6.19 0.50
N PHE A 61 -9.20 5.15 0.95
CA PHE A 61 -10.59 5.27 1.37
C PHE A 61 -10.77 6.34 2.46
N LEU A 62 -9.89 6.36 3.46
CA LEU A 62 -9.91 7.39 4.51
C LEU A 62 -9.67 8.79 3.93
N ARG A 63 -8.63 8.99 3.11
CA ARG A 63 -8.32 10.30 2.49
C ARG A 63 -9.43 10.79 1.55
N ASP A 64 -10.17 9.88 0.93
CA ASP A 64 -11.29 10.22 0.03
C ASP A 64 -12.57 10.62 0.79
N GLN A 65 -12.61 10.48 2.12
CA GLN A 65 -13.72 10.97 2.93
C GLN A 65 -13.61 12.48 3.16
N SER A 66 -14.71 13.22 2.99
CA SER A 66 -14.73 14.69 3.12
C SER A 66 -14.30 15.23 4.50
N ARG A 67 -14.44 14.42 5.56
CA ARG A 67 -14.10 14.79 6.95
C ARG A 67 -12.71 14.34 7.38
N PHE A 68 -11.94 13.77 6.47
CA PHE A 68 -10.58 13.32 6.71
C PHE A 68 -9.59 14.17 5.92
N GLY A 69 -8.47 14.46 6.55
CA GLY A 69 -7.33 15.14 5.97
C GLY A 69 -6.10 14.23 5.93
N TRP A 70 -4.97 14.84 5.58
CA TRP A 70 -3.68 14.18 5.50
C TRP A 70 -2.59 15.12 6.01
N ASP A 71 -1.81 14.63 6.96
CA ASP A 71 -0.61 15.30 7.45
C ASP A 71 0.57 14.92 6.54
N GLU A 72 1.09 15.87 5.77
CA GLU A 72 2.20 15.63 4.86
C GLU A 72 3.55 15.43 5.57
N GLU A 73 3.72 15.94 6.79
CA GLU A 73 4.94 15.78 7.57
C GLU A 73 4.98 14.40 8.23
N CYS A 74 3.91 14.04 8.92
CA CYS A 74 3.81 12.75 9.59
C CYS A 74 3.46 11.61 8.63
N LYS A 75 2.95 11.94 7.43
CA LYS A 75 2.41 10.99 6.45
C LYS A 75 1.31 10.13 7.06
N THR A 76 0.39 10.78 7.78
CA THR A 76 -0.72 10.14 8.51
C THR A 76 -2.06 10.73 8.08
N VAL A 77 -3.13 9.96 8.29
CA VAL A 77 -4.51 10.44 8.13
C VAL A 77 -4.93 11.21 9.37
N THR A 78 -5.59 12.36 9.18
CA THR A 78 -6.04 13.23 10.27
C THR A 78 -7.56 13.40 10.24
N ALA A 79 -8.22 13.34 11.38
CA ALA A 79 -9.63 13.69 11.56
C ALA A 79 -9.92 13.90 13.05
N ASP A 80 -11.05 14.53 13.37
CA ASP A 80 -11.52 14.67 14.75
C ASP A 80 -11.85 13.30 15.36
N GLU A 81 -11.76 13.21 16.69
CA GLU A 81 -12.06 11.97 17.43
C GLU A 81 -13.45 11.42 17.09
N LYS A 82 -14.46 12.31 17.07
CA LYS A 82 -15.85 11.93 16.76
C LYS A 82 -15.98 11.34 15.35
N VAL A 83 -15.21 11.85 14.38
CA VAL A 83 -15.22 11.34 13.01
C VAL A 83 -14.59 9.95 12.95
N TRP A 84 -13.52 9.71 13.72
CA TRP A 84 -12.95 8.36 13.88
C TRP A 84 -13.92 7.39 14.54
N GLU A 85 -14.60 7.80 15.62
CA GLU A 85 -15.59 6.98 16.32
C GLU A 85 -16.74 6.56 15.40
N GLU A 86 -17.36 7.51 14.69
CA GLU A 86 -18.43 7.24 13.71
C GLU A 86 -17.96 6.30 12.59
N LEU A 87 -16.73 6.46 12.12
CA LEU A 87 -16.17 5.60 11.07
C LEU A 87 -15.96 4.16 11.57
N ILE A 88 -15.42 4.00 12.78
CA ILE A 88 -15.17 2.69 13.39
C ILE A 88 -16.50 1.97 13.66
N GLU A 89 -17.50 2.68 14.18
CA GLU A 89 -18.83 2.13 14.43
C GLU A 89 -19.54 1.69 13.14
N SER A 90 -19.41 2.47 12.06
CA SER A 90 -19.98 2.12 10.75
C SER A 90 -19.23 0.99 10.03
N HIS A 91 -17.96 0.72 10.39
CA HIS A 91 -17.12 -0.28 9.75
C HIS A 91 -16.46 -1.25 10.75
N PRO A 92 -17.24 -2.00 11.55
CA PRO A 92 -16.72 -2.78 12.68
C PRO A 92 -15.81 -3.95 12.27
N ARG A 93 -15.83 -4.35 10.99
CA ARG A 93 -14.97 -5.40 10.42
C ARG A 93 -13.65 -4.88 9.86
N ARG A 94 -13.45 -3.57 9.85
CA ARG A 94 -12.25 -2.92 9.32
C ARG A 94 -11.40 -2.46 10.49
N GLU A 95 -10.09 -2.61 10.37
CA GLU A 95 -9.16 -2.25 11.44
C GLU A 95 -8.75 -0.75 11.36
N PHE A 96 -9.70 0.14 11.06
CA PHE A 96 -9.41 1.57 10.86
C PHE A 96 -8.83 2.25 12.11
N ALA A 97 -9.21 1.79 13.30
CA ALA A 97 -8.62 2.25 14.55
C ALA A 97 -7.08 2.09 14.58
N LYS A 98 -6.53 1.08 13.91
CA LYS A 98 -5.07 0.85 13.83
C LYS A 98 -4.36 1.79 12.83
N LEU A 99 -5.12 2.55 12.04
CA LEU A 99 -4.59 3.49 11.06
C LEU A 99 -4.52 4.91 11.62
N LYS A 100 -5.22 5.17 12.74
CA LYS A 100 -5.05 6.39 13.52
C LYS A 100 -3.59 6.51 13.95
N ASP A 101 -2.98 7.65 13.67
CA ASP A 101 -1.57 7.97 13.96
C ASP A 101 -0.53 7.05 13.28
N LYS A 102 -0.95 6.13 12.40
CA LYS A 102 -0.04 5.22 11.72
C LYS A 102 0.56 5.92 10.50
N PRO A 103 1.88 6.13 10.45
CA PRO A 103 2.51 6.73 9.29
C PRO A 103 2.48 5.75 8.11
N PHE A 104 2.25 6.29 6.92
CA PHE A 104 2.43 5.57 5.67
C PHE A 104 3.29 6.39 4.69
N PRO A 105 4.62 6.45 4.91
CA PRO A 105 5.53 7.28 4.11
C PRO A 105 5.60 6.87 2.63
N LEU A 106 5.17 5.65 2.31
CA LEU A 106 5.14 5.13 0.94
C LEU A 106 3.81 5.39 0.24
N TYR A 107 2.92 6.24 0.77
CA TYR A 107 1.60 6.48 0.20
C TYR A 107 1.66 6.92 -1.26
N ASP A 108 2.50 7.90 -1.61
CA ASP A 108 2.58 8.42 -2.99
C ASP A 108 3.11 7.38 -3.98
N LEU A 109 4.09 6.57 -3.55
CA LEU A 109 4.60 5.46 -4.34
C LEU A 109 3.58 4.32 -4.45
N ALA A 110 2.79 4.08 -3.39
CA ALA A 110 1.71 3.11 -3.42
C ALA A 110 0.60 3.58 -4.36
N LEU A 111 0.27 4.87 -4.37
CA LEU A 111 -0.64 5.51 -5.31
C LEU A 111 -0.15 5.28 -6.75
N SER A 112 1.11 5.59 -7.07
CA SER A 112 1.63 5.38 -8.44
C SER A 112 1.63 3.92 -8.89
N VAL A 113 1.69 2.96 -7.95
CA VAL A 113 1.74 1.52 -8.25
C VAL A 113 0.35 0.89 -8.29
N PHE A 114 -0.60 1.37 -7.48
CA PHE A 114 -1.90 0.72 -7.28
C PHE A 114 -3.10 1.50 -7.84
N ASP A 115 -2.96 2.80 -8.06
CA ASP A 115 -4.03 3.65 -8.58
C ASP A 115 -4.28 3.37 -10.07
N GLY A 116 -5.53 3.50 -10.51
CA GLY A 116 -5.92 3.25 -11.91
C GLY A 116 -5.84 1.79 -12.37
N THR A 117 -5.50 0.85 -11.49
CA THR A 117 -5.60 -0.56 -11.83
C THR A 117 -7.07 -1.00 -11.74
N VAL A 118 -7.61 -1.54 -12.83
CA VAL A 118 -8.93 -2.19 -12.86
C VAL A 118 -8.78 -3.56 -12.20
N TRP A 119 -9.58 -3.85 -11.18
CA TRP A 119 -9.49 -5.08 -10.39
C TRP A 119 -10.79 -5.87 -10.41
#